data_AF-A0A918CVG8-F1
#
_entry.id   AF-A0A918CVG8-F1
#
_cell.length_a   1.000
_cell.length_b   1.000
_cell.length_c   1.000
_cell.angle_alpha   90.00
_cell.angle_beta   90.00
_cell.angle_gamma   90.00
#
_symmetry.space_group_name_H-M   'P 1'
#
loop_
_entity.id
_entity.type
_entity.pdbx_description
1 polymer ?
#
loop_
_entity_poly.entity_id
_entity_poly.type
_entity_poly.pdbx_seq_one_letter_code
_entity_poly.pdbx_strand_id
1 'polypeptide(L)'
;MNTRGLLAPALRWATAATLAVGGYVHARLYLDGYRFIHVIGPLFLLQAAASFALAALLSIGTPPLALRAAVAGTALGALGGFAASRTVGVFGFTERGLRPEPQAVLTLLAETCTLLFLAAWQATLTRRSRTA
;
A
#
# COMPACT_ATOMS: atom_id res chain seq x y z
N MET A 1 -8.70 10.28 -29.16
CA MET A 1 -8.96 9.82 -27.78
C MET A 1 -8.31 10.81 -26.81
N ASN A 2 -9.08 11.46 -25.94
CA ASN A 2 -8.53 12.41 -24.96
C ASN A 2 -7.70 11.65 -23.92
N THR A 3 -6.39 11.61 -24.09
CA THR A 3 -5.43 11.00 -23.15
C THR A 3 -5.69 11.47 -21.72
N ARG A 4 -5.95 12.76 -21.52
CA ARG A 4 -6.26 13.36 -20.21
C ARG A 4 -7.51 12.81 -19.51
N GLY A 5 -8.50 12.32 -20.25
CA GLY A 5 -9.72 11.74 -19.68
C GLY A 5 -9.50 10.32 -19.11
N LEU A 6 -8.52 9.60 -19.65
CA LEU A 6 -8.21 8.22 -19.26
C LEU A 6 -7.14 8.13 -18.15
N LEU A 7 -6.34 9.18 -17.95
CA LEU A 7 -5.25 9.19 -16.96
C LEU A 7 -5.75 8.97 -15.53
N ALA A 8 -6.80 9.68 -15.10
CA ALA A 8 -7.29 9.56 -13.72
C ALA A 8 -7.87 8.16 -13.41
N PRO A 9 -8.72 7.57 -14.27
CA PRO A 9 -9.12 6.17 -14.14
C PRO A 9 -7.93 5.20 -14.17
N ALA A 10 -6.96 5.41 -15.05
CA ALA A 10 -5.79 4.54 -15.15
C ALA A 10 -4.94 4.57 -13.87
N LEU A 11 -4.64 5.76 -13.34
CA LEU A 11 -3.88 5.91 -12.09
C LEU A 11 -4.61 5.31 -10.88
N ARG A 12 -5.93 5.46 -10.85
CA ARG A 12 -6.76 4.83 -9.83
C ARG A 12 -6.69 3.31 -9.87
N TRP A 13 -6.85 2.71 -11.05
CA TRP A 13 -6.73 1.26 -11.22
C TRP A 13 -5.32 0.77 -10.92
N ALA A 14 -4.29 1.52 -11.33
CA ALA A 14 -2.91 1.22 -10.98
C ALA A 14 -2.69 1.25 -9.46
N THR A 15 -3.22 2.26 -8.77
CA THR A 15 -3.16 2.36 -7.29
C THR A 15 -3.86 1.18 -6.63
N ALA A 16 -5.04 0.80 -7.10
CA ALA A 16 -5.78 -0.35 -6.57
C ALA A 16 -5.02 -1.68 -6.81
N ALA A 17 -4.43 -1.85 -7.98
CA ALA A 17 -3.66 -3.03 -8.34
C ALA A 17 -2.39 -3.15 -7.49
N THR A 18 -1.61 -2.09 -7.32
CA THR A 18 -0.40 -2.13 -6.49
C THR A 18 -0.72 -2.35 -5.02
N LEU A 19 -1.82 -1.78 -4.52
CA LEU A 19 -2.29 -2.01 -3.15
C LEU A 19 -2.71 -3.47 -2.96
N ALA A 20 -3.43 -4.06 -3.91
CA ALA A 20 -3.80 -5.47 -3.87
C ALA A 20 -2.56 -6.40 -3.92
N VAL A 21 -1.56 -6.06 -4.72
CA VAL A 21 -0.26 -6.77 -4.75
C VAL A 21 0.44 -6.65 -3.38
N GLY A 22 0.49 -5.47 -2.78
CA GLY A 22 1.02 -5.26 -1.43
C GLY A 22 0.29 -6.12 -0.40
N GLY A 23 -1.05 -6.16 -0.45
CA GLY A 23 -1.86 -7.03 0.40
C GLY A 23 -1.57 -8.52 0.23
N TYR A 24 -1.38 -8.98 -1.01
CA TYR A 24 -1.00 -10.35 -1.32
C TYR A 24 0.37 -10.70 -0.73
N VAL A 25 1.36 -9.83 -0.88
CA VAL A 25 2.71 -10.08 -0.33
C VAL A 25 2.67 -10.11 1.20
N HIS A 26 1.94 -9.21 1.87
CA HIS A 26 1.77 -9.27 3.32
C HIS A 26 1.05 -10.55 3.78
N ALA A 27 0.05 -11.03 3.04
CA ALA A 27 -0.61 -12.30 3.32
C ALA A 27 0.34 -13.50 3.16
N ARG A 28 1.21 -13.47 2.15
CA ARG A 28 2.26 -14.49 1.95
C ARG A 28 3.24 -14.49 3.12
N LEU A 29 3.78 -13.35 3.50
CA LEU A 29 4.69 -13.22 4.66
C LEU A 29 4.02 -13.69 5.96
N TYR A 30 2.73 -13.38 6.15
CA TYR A 30 1.96 -13.91 7.29
C TYR A 30 1.97 -15.44 7.33
N LEU A 31 1.66 -16.09 6.20
CA LEU A 31 1.62 -17.55 6.08
C LEU A 31 3.01 -18.19 6.18
N ASP A 32 4.03 -17.52 5.63
CA ASP A 32 5.41 -17.99 5.53
C ASP A 32 6.18 -17.87 6.87
N GLY A 33 5.53 -17.42 7.94
CA GLY A 33 6.05 -17.57 9.31
C GLY A 33 5.69 -16.44 10.28
N TYR A 34 5.33 -15.26 9.76
CA TYR A 34 5.09 -14.08 10.61
C TYR A 34 3.87 -14.27 11.51
N ARG A 35 2.93 -15.16 11.13
CA ARG A 35 1.78 -15.52 11.97
C ARG A 35 2.13 -16.02 13.37
N PHE A 36 3.34 -16.52 13.59
CA PHE A 36 3.79 -17.02 14.89
C PHE A 36 4.50 -15.96 15.75
N ILE A 37 4.73 -14.77 15.20
CA ILE A 37 5.39 -13.67 15.92
C ILE A 37 4.32 -12.88 16.65
N HIS A 38 4.39 -12.86 17.98
CA HIS A 38 3.43 -12.12 18.81
C HIS A 38 3.38 -10.65 18.40
N VAL A 39 2.17 -10.08 18.32
CA VAL A 39 1.85 -8.73 17.77
C VAL A 39 2.10 -8.58 16.27
N ILE A 40 3.26 -8.97 15.76
CA ILE A 40 3.64 -8.78 14.35
C ILE A 40 2.75 -9.59 13.40
N GLY A 41 2.46 -10.85 13.72
CA GLY A 41 1.57 -11.69 12.90
C GLY A 41 0.20 -11.04 12.66
N PRO A 42 -0.54 -10.68 13.72
CA PRO A 42 -1.80 -9.95 13.58
C PRO A 42 -1.68 -8.65 12.77
N LEU A 43 -0.59 -7.88 12.91
CA LEU A 43 -0.38 -6.66 12.12
C LEU A 43 -0.21 -6.94 10.63
N PHE A 44 0.51 -8.01 10.25
CA PHE A 44 0.63 -8.44 8.86
C PHE A 44 -0.73 -8.85 8.27
N LEU A 45 -1.55 -9.57 9.04
CA LEU A 45 -2.90 -9.96 8.61
C LEU A 45 -3.81 -8.74 8.46
N LEU A 46 -3.79 -7.82 9.43
CA LEU A 46 -4.54 -6.56 9.37
C LEU A 46 -4.14 -5.75 8.14
N GLN A 47 -2.84 -5.65 7.87
CA GLN A 47 -2.32 -4.91 6.72
C GLN A 47 -2.76 -5.52 5.39
N ALA A 48 -2.71 -6.86 5.28
CA ALA A 48 -3.20 -7.57 4.11
C ALA A 48 -4.71 -7.32 3.90
N ALA A 49 -5.51 -7.49 4.95
CA ALA A 49 -6.95 -7.30 4.89
C ALA A 49 -7.35 -5.85 4.54
N ALA A 50 -6.70 -4.86 5.16
CA ALA A 50 -6.92 -3.45 4.87
C ALA A 50 -6.57 -3.12 3.41
N SER A 51 -5.44 -3.62 2.91
CA SER A 51 -5.00 -3.42 1.53
C SER A 51 -6.02 -3.97 0.52
N PHE A 52 -6.51 -5.20 0.72
CA PHE A 52 -7.54 -5.78 -0.15
C PHE A 52 -8.88 -5.03 -0.08
N ALA A 53 -9.34 -4.69 1.12
CA ALA A 53 -10.58 -3.94 1.30
C ALA A 53 -10.51 -2.57 0.61
N LEU A 54 -9.41 -1.85 0.80
CA LEU A 54 -9.19 -0.54 0.18
C LEU A 54 -9.02 -0.64 -1.33
N ALA A 55 -8.39 -1.69 -1.87
CA ALA A 55 -8.29 -1.92 -3.30
C ALA A 55 -9.67 -2.18 -3.93
N ALA A 56 -10.52 -2.97 -3.26
CA ALA A 56 -11.89 -3.21 -3.69
C ALA A 56 -12.72 -1.93 -3.65
N LEU A 57 -12.65 -1.16 -2.56
CA LEU A 57 -13.35 0.13 -2.42
C LEU A 57 -12.86 1.14 -3.45
N LEU A 58 -11.54 1.21 -3.70
CA LEU A 58 -10.98 2.02 -4.77
C LEU A 58 -11.50 1.60 -6.13
N SER A 59 -11.97 0.38 -6.35
CA SER A 59 -12.50 -0.08 -7.64
C SER A 59 -13.96 0.37 -7.88
N ILE A 60 -14.62 0.94 -6.86
CA ILE A 60 -16.04 1.32 -6.91
C ILE A 60 -16.22 2.85 -6.90
N GLY A 61 -17.01 3.39 -7.84
CA GLY A 61 -17.50 4.78 -7.78
C GLY A 61 -16.43 5.87 -7.80
N THR A 62 -16.66 7.04 -7.19
CA THR A 62 -15.64 8.09 -7.03
C THR A 62 -15.20 8.12 -5.57
N PRO A 63 -13.95 7.78 -5.23
CA PRO A 63 -13.60 7.61 -3.84
C PRO A 63 -13.43 8.93 -3.09
N PRO A 64 -13.94 9.03 -1.85
CA PRO A 64 -13.80 10.22 -1.03
C PRO A 64 -12.33 10.46 -0.65
N LEU A 65 -12.02 11.67 -0.18
CA LEU A 65 -10.67 12.01 0.29
C LEU A 65 -10.22 11.10 1.44
N ALA A 66 -11.14 10.76 2.35
CA ALA A 66 -10.85 9.87 3.48
C ALA A 66 -10.36 8.48 3.03
N LEU A 67 -10.95 7.90 1.98
CA LEU A 67 -10.52 6.60 1.46
C LEU A 67 -9.10 6.68 0.88
N ARG A 68 -8.80 7.76 0.15
CA ARG A 68 -7.44 8.01 -0.38
C ARG A 68 -6.43 8.20 0.75
N ALA A 69 -6.80 8.91 1.81
CA ALA A 69 -5.96 9.06 3.00
C ALA A 69 -5.72 7.71 3.69
N ALA A 70 -6.73 6.84 3.76
CA ALA A 70 -6.57 5.48 4.31
C ALA A 70 -5.60 4.63 3.48
N VAL A 71 -5.67 4.73 2.14
CA VAL A 71 -4.70 4.06 1.24
C VAL A 71 -3.28 4.56 1.50
N ALA A 72 -3.10 5.88 1.57
CA ALA A 72 -1.79 6.46 1.89
C ALA A 72 -1.29 6.00 3.28
N GLY A 73 -2.16 6.03 4.30
CA GLY A 73 -1.82 5.60 5.65
C GLY A 73 -1.45 4.12 5.73
N THR A 74 -2.14 3.27 4.98
CA THR A 74 -1.83 1.83 4.88
C THR A 74 -0.42 1.62 4.32
N ALA A 75 -0.11 2.24 3.18
CA ALA A 75 1.19 2.12 2.54
C ALA A 75 2.32 2.74 3.38
N LEU A 76 2.10 3.93 3.95
CA LEU A 76 3.06 4.57 4.85
C LEU A 76 3.28 3.76 6.12
N GLY A 77 2.23 3.13 6.66
CA GLY A 77 2.33 2.22 7.80
C GLY A 77 3.20 0.99 7.50
N ALA A 78 3.04 0.38 6.31
CA ALA A 78 3.89 -0.73 5.86
C ALA A 78 5.36 -0.31 5.80
N LEU A 79 5.64 0.81 5.10
CA LEU A 79 7.00 1.33 4.93
C LEU A 79 7.61 1.75 6.28
N GLY A 80 6.83 2.38 7.15
CA GLY A 80 7.25 2.77 8.49
C GLY A 80 7.59 1.57 9.36
N GLY A 81 6.74 0.54 9.37
CA GLY A 81 7.02 -0.72 10.08
C GLY A 81 8.25 -1.45 9.54
N PHE A 82 8.40 -1.49 8.22
CA PHE A 82 9.57 -2.05 7.55
C PHE A 82 10.86 -1.32 7.93
N ALA A 83 10.86 0.01 7.92
CA ALA A 83 12.01 0.81 8.31
C ALA A 83 12.32 0.67 9.82
N ALA A 84 11.29 0.75 10.66
CA ALA A 84 11.43 0.60 12.11
C ALA A 84 12.02 -0.77 12.49
N SER A 85 11.54 -1.86 11.88
CA SER A 85 12.06 -3.22 12.15
C SER A 85 13.55 -3.39 11.83
N ARG A 86 14.11 -2.56 10.95
CA ARG A 86 15.54 -2.58 10.54
C ARG A 86 16.42 -1.58 11.29
N THR A 87 15.82 -0.67 12.04
CA THR A 87 16.54 0.44 12.68
C THR A 87 16.45 0.34 14.21
N VAL A 88 15.24 0.45 14.74
CA VAL A 88 14.96 0.50 16.19
C VAL A 88 14.28 -0.76 16.70
N GLY A 89 13.79 -1.62 15.79
CA GLY A 89 12.94 -2.76 16.10
C GLY A 89 11.48 -2.36 16.35
N VAL A 90 10.58 -3.33 16.30
CA VAL A 90 9.14 -3.13 16.51
C VAL A 90 8.64 -4.23 17.44
N PHE A 91 8.18 -3.88 18.65
CA PHE A 91 7.72 -4.86 19.65
C PHE A 91 8.71 -6.00 19.92
N GLY A 92 10.01 -5.70 19.94
CA GLY A 92 11.07 -6.71 20.12
C GLY A 92 11.44 -7.51 18.86
N PHE A 93 10.75 -7.28 17.73
CA PHE A 93 11.09 -7.86 16.43
C PHE A 93 12.08 -6.97 15.68
N THR A 94 13.17 -7.57 15.18
CA THR A 94 14.16 -6.90 14.32
C THR A 94 14.49 -7.75 13.11
N GLU A 95 14.69 -7.09 11.97
CA GLU A 95 15.06 -7.73 10.71
C GLU A 95 16.40 -7.19 10.22
N ARG A 96 17.26 -8.05 9.66
CA ARG A 96 18.55 -7.63 9.12
C ARG A 96 18.64 -7.91 7.62
N GLY A 97 18.87 -6.85 6.84
CA GLY A 97 19.10 -6.93 5.40
C GLY A 97 17.84 -7.24 4.57
N LEU A 98 18.07 -7.84 3.39
CA LEU A 98 17.04 -8.34 2.46
C LEU A 98 16.84 -9.86 2.56
N ARG A 99 17.44 -10.50 3.58
CA ARG A 99 17.22 -11.91 3.95
C ARG A 99 16.25 -11.94 5.15
N PRO A 100 15.30 -12.88 5.23
CA PRO A 100 15.27 -14.18 4.53
C PRO A 100 14.41 -14.23 3.25
N GLU A 101 13.63 -13.19 2.92
CA GLU A 101 12.58 -13.31 1.89
C GLU A 101 12.69 -12.21 0.79
N PRO A 102 12.86 -12.56 -0.50
CA PRO A 102 12.81 -11.63 -1.63
C PRO A 102 11.49 -10.82 -1.69
N GLN A 103 10.44 -11.36 -1.06
CA GLN A 103 9.14 -10.73 -0.90
C GLN A 103 9.21 -9.36 -0.22
N ALA A 104 10.21 -9.12 0.64
CA ALA A 104 10.41 -7.84 1.30
C ALA A 104 10.65 -6.67 0.31
N VAL A 105 11.38 -6.95 -0.79
CA VAL A 105 11.59 -5.98 -1.88
C VAL A 105 10.29 -5.76 -2.66
N LEU A 106 9.51 -6.82 -2.88
CA LEU A 106 8.21 -6.73 -3.58
C LEU A 106 7.21 -5.88 -2.79
N THR A 107 7.14 -6.04 -1.47
CA THR A 107 6.37 -5.13 -0.60
C THR A 107 6.85 -3.70 -0.75
N LEU A 108 8.16 -3.44 -0.64
CA LEU A 108 8.69 -2.08 -0.73
C LEU A 108 8.32 -1.40 -2.06
N LEU A 109 8.45 -2.13 -3.16
CA LEU A 109 8.07 -1.65 -4.49
C LEU A 109 6.56 -1.42 -4.59
N ALA A 110 5.74 -2.36 -4.14
CA ALA A 110 4.28 -2.25 -4.20
C ALA A 110 3.75 -1.04 -3.42
N GLU A 111 4.26 -0.82 -2.20
CA GLU A 111 3.85 0.30 -1.36
C GLU A 111 4.33 1.64 -1.94
N THR A 112 5.56 1.69 -2.44
CA THR A 112 6.11 2.89 -3.09
C THR A 112 5.30 3.24 -4.34
N CYS A 113 5.01 2.27 -5.20
CA CYS A 113 4.20 2.47 -6.40
C CYS A 113 2.77 2.93 -6.05
N THR A 114 2.17 2.36 -4.99
CA THR A 114 0.85 2.79 -4.49
C THR A 114 0.86 4.27 -4.12
N LEU A 115 1.87 4.73 -3.38
CA LEU A 115 2.00 6.15 -3.01
C LEU A 115 2.24 7.05 -4.22
N LEU A 116 3.09 6.63 -5.16
CA LEU A 116 3.39 7.40 -6.37
C LEU A 116 2.15 7.55 -7.28
N PHE A 117 1.42 6.47 -7.52
CA PHE A 117 0.20 6.52 -8.34
C PHE A 117 -0.91 7.32 -7.66
N LEU A 118 -1.06 7.18 -6.33
CA LEU A 118 -2.02 7.97 -5.57
C LEU A 118 -1.68 9.46 -5.60
N ALA A 119 -0.41 9.83 -5.43
CA ALA A 119 0.04 11.22 -5.48
C ALA A 119 -0.14 11.83 -6.86
N ALA A 120 0.24 11.09 -7.92
CA ALA A 120 0.03 11.51 -9.30
C ALA A 120 -1.47 11.72 -9.59
N TRP A 121 -2.32 10.79 -9.14
CA TRP A 121 -3.76 10.91 -9.29
C TRP A 121 -4.31 12.15 -8.56
N GLN A 122 -3.89 12.38 -7.31
CA GLN A 122 -4.28 13.55 -6.54
C GLN A 122 -3.88 14.87 -7.23
N ALA A 123 -2.69 14.90 -7.85
CA ALA A 123 -2.22 16.05 -8.63
C ALA A 123 -3.11 16.31 -9.86
N THR A 124 -3.61 15.27 -10.53
CA THR A 124 -4.54 15.46 -11.67
C THR A 124 -5.88 16.05 -11.24
N LEU A 125 -6.40 15.64 -10.08
CA LEU A 125 -7.68 16.13 -9.56
C LEU A 125 -7.58 17.59 -9.10
N THR A 126 -6.52 17.95 -8.38
CA THR A 126 -6.30 19.32 -7.90
C THR A 126 -6.06 20.32 -9.03
N ARG A 127 -5.40 19.89 -10.12
CA ARG A 127 -5.25 20.71 -11.33
C ARG A 127 -6.61 21.00 -11.99
N ARG A 128 -7.52 20.02 -12.03
CA ARG A 128 -8.85 20.19 -12.61
C ARG A 128 -9.72 21.18 -11.82
N SER A 129 -9.61 21.18 -10.49
CA SER A 129 -10.33 22.14 -9.62
C SER A 129 -9.81 23.57 -9.72
N ARG A 130 -8.57 23.79 -10.19
CA ARG A 130 -7.98 25.12 -10.37
C ARG A 130 -8.29 25.76 -11.72
N THR A 131 -8.65 24.95 -12.71
CA THR A 131 -8.96 25.39 -14.08
C THR A 131 -10.45 25.56 -14.36
N ALA A 132 -11.30 25.23 -13.38
CA ALA A 132 -12.75 25.39 -13.42
C ALA A 132 -13.13 26.60 -12.56
#